data_AF-A0A376B171-F1
#
_entry.id   AF-A0A376B171-F1
#
_cell.length_a   1.000
_cell.length_b   1.000
_cell.length_c   1.000
_cell.angle_alpha   90.00
_cell.angle_beta   90.00
_cell.angle_gamma   90.00
#
_symmetry.space_group_name_H-M   'P 1'
#
loop_
_entity.id
_entity.type
_entity.pdbx_description
1 polymer ?
#
loop_
_entity_poly.entity_id
_entity_poly.type
_entity_poly.pdbx_seq_one_letter_code
_entity_poly.pdbx_strand_id
1 'polypeptide(L)'
;MGAQASKQQQQNDNKTLLFESTVPVNFSDAVLAQLESSTDSSYTKKQTAEKYIQERISKELNVLETETLEKFENKLNTSLLQSTPEEEELDKNGKLLTSQHLNKKVTELNEHLNNLIQQRSSKFEKNEDLKKIKANLSQCLKDNQGKPLNCYDEIQNFKKIVNDVTAM
;
A
#
# COMPACT_ATOMS: atom_id res chain seq x y z
N MET A 1 -57.34 -5.46 -55.54
CA MET A 1 -57.67 -6.64 -54.70
C MET A 1 -56.89 -6.48 -53.40
N GLY A 2 -57.47 -5.90 -52.35
CA GLY A 2 -58.10 -6.62 -51.22
C GLY A 2 -57.08 -6.69 -50.07
N ALA A 3 -57.34 -6.35 -48.81
CA ALA A 3 -58.59 -6.18 -48.07
C ALA A 3 -58.38 -5.24 -46.87
N GLN A 4 -59.46 -4.56 -46.48
CA GLN A 4 -59.63 -3.89 -45.19
C GLN A 4 -59.95 -4.91 -44.08
N ALA A 5 -59.56 -4.61 -42.85
CA ALA A 5 -60.32 -4.93 -41.63
C ALA A 5 -59.89 -3.94 -40.52
N SER A 6 -60.63 -2.85 -40.35
CA SER A 6 -61.77 -2.67 -39.41
C SER A 6 -61.33 -2.29 -38.00
N LYS A 7 -61.31 -0.98 -37.74
CA LYS A 7 -61.37 -0.40 -36.39
C LYS A 7 -62.72 -0.77 -35.78
N GLN A 8 -62.73 -1.46 -34.65
CA GLN A 8 -63.90 -1.45 -33.78
C GLN A 8 -63.79 -0.22 -32.87
N GLN A 9 -64.49 0.83 -33.28
CA GLN A 9 -65.08 1.77 -32.34
C GLN A 9 -66.13 1.00 -31.53
N GLN A 10 -65.96 0.95 -30.21
CA GLN A 10 -67.09 0.85 -29.29
C GLN A 10 -67.04 2.07 -28.38
N GLN A 11 -67.85 3.06 -28.75
CA GLN A 11 -68.27 4.13 -27.85
C GLN A 11 -69.35 3.58 -26.91
N ASN A 12 -69.17 3.89 -25.63
CA ASN A 12 -70.18 4.13 -24.60
C ASN A 12 -71.12 2.98 -24.20
N ASP A 13 -70.83 2.39 -23.04
CA ASP A 13 -71.81 2.22 -21.98
C ASP A 13 -71.10 2.40 -20.64
N ASN A 14 -71.45 3.47 -19.90
CA ASN A 14 -71.00 3.73 -18.54
C ASN A 14 -71.59 2.69 -17.58
N LYS A 15 -71.17 1.43 -17.68
CA LYS A 15 -71.54 0.40 -16.71
C LYS A 15 -70.49 0.38 -15.61
N THR A 16 -70.69 1.23 -14.60
CA THR A 16 -69.99 1.11 -13.32
C THR A 16 -70.24 -0.29 -12.79
N LEU A 17 -69.21 -1.13 -12.76
CA LEU A 17 -69.28 -2.44 -12.13
C LEU A 17 -69.30 -2.18 -10.61
N LEU A 18 -70.49 -2.05 -10.04
CA LEU A 18 -70.68 -2.02 -8.60
C LEU A 18 -70.44 -3.45 -8.08
N PHE A 19 -69.23 -3.69 -7.57
CA PHE A 19 -68.91 -4.89 -6.82
C PHE A 19 -69.37 -4.68 -5.38
N GLU A 20 -70.57 -5.15 -5.06
CA GLU A 20 -71.03 -5.21 -3.67
C GLU A 20 -70.37 -6.43 -2.99
N SER A 21 -69.47 -6.17 -2.05
CA SER A 21 -68.94 -7.22 -1.17
C SER A 21 -70.05 -7.69 -0.25
N THR A 22 -70.57 -8.91 -0.46
CA THR A 22 -71.62 -9.53 0.37
C THR A 22 -71.13 -9.93 1.78
N VAL A 23 -69.87 -9.63 2.12
CA VAL A 23 -69.28 -9.88 3.45
C VAL A 23 -68.88 -8.55 4.08
N PRO A 24 -69.25 -8.28 5.35
CA PRO A 24 -68.81 -7.07 6.03
C PRO A 24 -67.30 -7.10 6.19
N VAL A 25 -66.62 -6.19 5.47
CA VAL A 25 -65.19 -5.92 5.64
C VAL A 25 -65.00 -5.17 6.95
N ASN A 26 -64.69 -5.89 8.03
CA ASN A 26 -64.28 -5.27 9.29
C ASN A 26 -62.82 -4.84 9.16
N PHE A 27 -62.60 -3.54 9.01
CA PHE A 27 -61.25 -2.96 9.11
C PHE A 27 -60.86 -2.85 10.58
N SER A 28 -59.56 -3.00 10.87
CA SER A 28 -59.07 -2.75 12.23
C SER A 28 -59.10 -1.26 12.54
N ASP A 29 -59.35 -0.90 13.80
CA ASP A 29 -59.38 0.49 14.27
C ASP A 29 -58.08 1.24 13.97
N ALA A 30 -56.95 0.53 13.94
CA ALA A 30 -55.65 1.09 13.56
C ALA A 30 -55.60 1.53 12.09
N VAL A 31 -56.21 0.75 11.18
CA VAL A 31 -56.27 1.08 9.76
C VAL A 31 -57.27 2.20 9.51
N LEU A 32 -58.40 2.21 10.22
CA LEU A 32 -59.36 3.32 10.18
C LEU A 32 -58.74 4.61 10.69
N ALA A 33 -58.03 4.58 11.82
CA ALA A 33 -57.29 5.74 12.33
C ALA A 33 -56.21 6.22 11.35
N GLN A 34 -55.55 5.31 10.64
CA GLN A 34 -54.56 5.67 9.63
C GLN A 34 -55.21 6.25 8.36
N LEU A 35 -56.39 5.78 7.97
CA LEU A 35 -57.16 6.33 6.85
C LEU A 35 -57.76 7.70 7.20
N GLU A 36 -58.28 7.88 8.42
CA GLU A 36 -58.84 9.15 8.90
C GLU A 36 -57.75 10.22 9.11
N SER A 37 -56.56 9.81 9.56
CA SER A 37 -55.41 10.72 9.69
C SER A 37 -54.75 11.02 8.35
N SER A 38 -54.81 10.13 7.36
CA SER A 38 -54.18 10.33 6.05
C SER A 38 -55.15 10.90 5.00
N THR A 39 -55.42 12.19 5.07
CA THR A 39 -56.00 12.97 3.95
C THR A 39 -54.97 13.28 2.85
N ASP A 40 -53.84 12.58 2.87
CA ASP A 40 -52.68 12.87 2.05
C ASP A 40 -52.95 12.69 0.56
N SER A 41 -52.63 13.74 -0.20
CA SER A 41 -52.62 13.71 -1.65
C SER A 41 -51.67 12.63 -2.19
N SER A 42 -51.91 12.17 -3.41
CA SER A 42 -51.03 11.21 -4.10
C SER A 42 -49.57 11.69 -4.17
N TYR A 43 -49.36 13.01 -4.15
CA TYR A 43 -48.03 13.63 -4.14
C TYR A 43 -47.31 13.43 -2.79
N THR A 44 -47.99 13.70 -1.67
CA THR A 44 -47.42 13.50 -0.33
C THR A 44 -47.05 12.03 -0.09
N LYS A 45 -47.91 11.09 -0.52
CA LYS A 45 -47.63 9.65 -0.43
C LYS A 45 -46.38 9.26 -1.21
N LYS A 46 -46.19 9.82 -2.41
CA LYS A 46 -44.99 9.60 -3.22
C LYS A 46 -43.73 10.14 -2.54
N GLN A 47 -43.79 11.36 -2.00
CA GLN A 47 -42.65 11.96 -1.28
C GLN A 47 -42.25 11.16 -0.04
N THR A 48 -43.23 10.70 0.76
CA THR A 48 -42.96 9.87 1.93
C THR A 48 -42.33 8.54 1.55
N ALA A 49 -42.81 7.91 0.46
CA ALA A 49 -42.22 6.69 -0.07
C ALA A 49 -40.77 6.90 -0.55
N GLU A 50 -40.51 7.98 -1.30
CA GLU A 50 -39.16 8.35 -1.75
C GLU A 50 -38.21 8.59 -0.57
N LYS A 51 -38.66 9.34 0.44
CA LYS A 51 -37.89 9.59 1.67
C LYS A 51 -37.56 8.28 2.40
N TYR A 52 -38.53 7.39 2.56
CA TYR A 52 -38.32 6.09 3.19
C TYR A 52 -37.28 5.24 2.42
N ILE A 53 -37.33 5.27 1.08
CA ILE A 53 -36.34 4.59 0.23
C ILE A 53 -34.95 5.21 0.43
N GLN A 54 -34.84 6.54 0.45
CA GLN A 54 -33.57 7.24 0.69
C GLN A 54 -32.97 6.90 2.06
N GLU A 55 -33.79 6.89 3.12
CA GLU A 55 -33.37 6.52 4.47
C GLU A 55 -32.87 5.07 4.53
N ARG A 56 -33.52 4.16 3.81
CA ARG A 56 -33.08 2.77 3.73
C ARG A 56 -31.75 2.65 2.98
N ILE A 57 -31.62 3.31 1.83
CA ILE A 57 -30.38 3.30 1.05
C ILE A 57 -29.23 3.89 1.85
N SER A 58 -29.43 5.02 2.54
CA SER A 58 -28.38 5.63 3.35
C SER A 58 -27.95 4.73 4.51
N LYS A 59 -28.90 4.03 5.15
CA LYS A 59 -28.59 3.04 6.18
C LYS A 59 -27.75 1.88 5.62
N GLU A 60 -28.12 1.31 4.48
CA GLU A 60 -27.36 0.23 3.83
C GLU A 60 -25.97 0.71 3.39
N LEU A 61 -25.85 1.93 2.88
CA LEU A 61 -24.55 2.51 2.51
C LEU A 61 -23.63 2.69 3.72
N ASN A 62 -24.16 3.16 4.86
CA ASN A 62 -23.37 3.26 6.09
C ASN A 62 -22.89 1.88 6.58
N VAL A 63 -23.75 0.85 6.49
CA VAL A 63 -23.36 -0.52 6.85
C VAL A 63 -22.24 -1.02 5.94
N LEU A 64 -22.39 -0.85 4.63
CA LEU A 64 -21.34 -1.16 3.65
C LEU A 64 -20.05 -0.40 3.93
N GLU A 65 -20.12 0.89 4.26
CA GLU A 65 -18.94 1.68 4.61
C GLU A 65 -18.23 1.09 5.83
N THR A 66 -18.95 0.81 6.92
CA THR A 66 -18.35 0.18 8.10
C THR A 66 -17.74 -1.19 7.80
N GLU A 67 -18.43 -2.03 7.03
CA GLU A 67 -17.91 -3.35 6.63
C GLU A 67 -16.67 -3.22 5.73
N THR A 68 -16.65 -2.24 4.83
CA THR A 68 -15.48 -1.98 3.97
C THR A 68 -14.30 -1.45 4.76
N LEU A 69 -14.53 -0.57 5.74
CA LEU A 69 -13.49 -0.08 6.65
C LEU A 69 -12.95 -1.23 7.50
N GLU A 70 -13.80 -2.07 8.08
CA GLU A 70 -13.37 -3.26 8.81
C GLU A 70 -12.60 -4.24 7.92
N LYS A 71 -13.08 -4.51 6.70
CA LYS A 71 -12.35 -5.34 5.72
C LYS A 71 -11.02 -4.70 5.33
N PHE A 72 -10.97 -3.38 5.20
CA PHE A 72 -9.75 -2.67 4.86
C PHE A 72 -8.76 -2.69 6.01
N GLU A 73 -9.19 -2.43 7.24
CA GLU A 73 -8.36 -2.58 8.45
C GLU A 73 -7.89 -4.01 8.62
N ASN A 74 -8.75 -5.00 8.42
CA ASN A 74 -8.36 -6.40 8.43
C ASN A 74 -7.37 -6.71 7.30
N LYS A 75 -7.55 -6.19 6.09
CA LYS A 75 -6.60 -6.34 4.97
C LYS A 75 -5.27 -5.63 5.25
N LEU A 76 -5.29 -4.47 5.88
CA LEU A 76 -4.08 -3.76 6.27
C LEU A 76 -3.37 -4.50 7.39
N ASN A 77 -4.07 -4.90 8.45
CA ASN A 77 -3.51 -5.69 9.53
C ASN A 77 -2.97 -7.02 8.99
N THR A 78 -3.75 -7.74 8.17
CA THR A 78 -3.29 -8.97 7.53
C THR A 78 -2.15 -8.72 6.56
N SER A 79 -2.08 -7.63 5.79
CA SER A 79 -0.92 -7.33 4.91
C SER A 79 0.31 -6.89 5.71
N LEU A 80 0.12 -6.12 6.79
CA LEU A 80 1.17 -5.72 7.71
C LEU A 80 1.70 -6.94 8.50
N LEU A 81 0.84 -7.90 8.84
CA LEU A 81 1.18 -9.17 9.50
C LEU A 81 1.67 -10.23 8.50
N GLN A 82 1.16 -10.23 7.25
CA GLN A 82 1.59 -11.02 6.08
C GLN A 82 2.80 -10.38 5.39
N SER A 83 3.48 -9.46 6.08
CA SER A 83 4.93 -9.30 5.96
C SER A 83 5.71 -10.57 6.40
N THR A 84 5.06 -11.74 6.39
CA THR A 84 5.54 -13.12 6.18
C THR A 84 4.38 -14.01 5.68
N PRO A 85 4.54 -15.02 4.80
CA PRO A 85 5.25 -15.07 3.51
C PRO A 85 4.43 -15.89 2.47
N GLU A 86 3.74 -15.32 1.48
CA GLU A 86 3.17 -16.15 0.40
C GLU A 86 3.52 -15.71 -1.02
N GLU A 87 3.80 -14.44 -1.27
CA GLU A 87 4.24 -14.01 -2.60
C GLU A 87 5.20 -12.83 -2.46
N GLU A 88 6.52 -13.07 -2.39
CA GLU A 88 7.57 -12.12 -2.80
C GLU A 88 8.97 -12.74 -2.59
N GLU A 89 9.71 -12.85 -3.70
CA GLU A 89 11.11 -13.26 -3.89
C GLU A 89 11.87 -13.80 -2.66
N LEU A 90 11.76 -15.11 -2.44
CA LEU A 90 12.68 -15.86 -1.57
C LEU A 90 14.10 -15.78 -2.15
N ASP A 91 15.05 -15.28 -1.36
CA ASP A 91 16.48 -15.51 -1.62
C ASP A 91 16.76 -17.04 -1.59
N LYS A 92 17.85 -17.54 -2.20
CA LYS A 92 18.13 -19.01 -2.34
C LYS A 92 18.08 -19.85 -1.04
N ASN A 93 17.98 -19.17 0.10
CA ASN A 93 17.94 -19.73 1.45
C ASN A 93 16.55 -19.56 2.14
N GLY A 94 15.51 -19.16 1.42
CA GLY A 94 14.12 -19.12 1.91
C GLY A 94 13.81 -18.04 2.94
N LYS A 95 14.53 -16.91 2.92
CA LYS A 95 14.35 -15.81 3.89
C LYS A 95 13.66 -14.62 3.23
N LEU A 96 12.58 -14.16 3.84
CA LEU A 96 11.80 -13.00 3.38
C LEU A 96 12.63 -11.70 3.49
N LEU A 97 12.66 -10.93 2.41
CA LEU A 97 13.42 -9.67 2.32
C LEU A 97 12.59 -8.47 2.81
N THR A 98 12.35 -8.39 4.13
CA THR A 98 11.75 -7.19 4.73
C THR A 98 12.72 -6.00 4.70
N SER A 99 12.21 -4.75 4.65
CA SER A 99 13.04 -3.54 4.79
C SER A 99 13.91 -3.54 6.05
N GLN A 100 13.42 -4.09 7.15
CA GLN A 100 14.20 -4.32 8.38
C GLN A 100 15.35 -5.32 8.18
N HIS A 101 15.14 -6.38 7.38
CA HIS A 101 16.18 -7.35 7.06
C HIS A 101 17.26 -6.73 6.16
N LEU A 102 16.86 -5.91 5.18
CA LEU A 102 17.79 -5.14 4.36
C LEU A 102 18.61 -4.17 5.19
N ASN A 103 17.96 -3.39 6.08
CA ASN A 103 18.66 -2.50 6.99
C ASN A 103 19.66 -3.24 7.89
N LYS A 104 19.27 -4.41 8.43
CA LYS A 104 20.19 -5.26 9.22
C LYS A 104 21.39 -5.73 8.40
N LYS A 105 21.16 -6.18 7.16
CA LYS A 105 22.24 -6.64 6.27
C LYS A 105 23.16 -5.49 5.88
N VAL A 106 22.61 -4.29 5.68
CA VAL A 106 23.39 -3.06 5.41
C VAL A 106 24.22 -2.66 6.63
N THR A 107 23.66 -2.72 7.85
CA THR A 107 24.42 -2.43 9.07
C THR A 107 25.53 -3.45 9.29
N GLU A 108 25.25 -4.74 9.11
CA GLU A 108 26.24 -5.82 9.24
C GLU A 108 27.36 -5.68 8.21
N LEU A 109 27.01 -5.34 6.96
CA LEU A 109 28.00 -5.11 5.91
C LEU A 109 28.87 -3.88 6.22
N ASN A 110 28.28 -2.78 6.69
CA ASN A 110 29.02 -1.59 7.09
C ASN A 110 29.96 -1.88 8.26
N GLU A 111 29.51 -2.65 9.25
CA GLU A 111 30.34 -3.07 10.37
C GLU A 111 31.51 -3.95 9.89
N HIS A 112 31.25 -4.90 8.99
CA HIS A 112 32.28 -5.74 8.41
C HIS A 112 33.31 -4.93 7.61
N LEU A 113 32.86 -3.96 6.81
CA LEU A 113 33.75 -3.04 6.08
C LEU A 113 34.61 -2.21 7.03
N ASN A 114 34.01 -1.66 8.10
CA ASN A 114 34.75 -0.89 9.10
C ASN A 114 35.81 -1.76 9.80
N ASN A 115 35.48 -3.00 10.14
CA ASN A 115 36.42 -3.95 10.72
C ASN A 115 37.59 -4.25 9.77
N LEU A 116 37.33 -4.46 8.48
CA LEU A 116 38.39 -4.68 7.48
C LEU A 116 39.28 -3.44 7.29
N ILE A 117 38.70 -2.24 7.31
CA ILE A 117 39.45 -0.98 7.24
C ILE A 117 40.35 -0.84 8.47
N GLN A 118 39.82 -1.08 9.66
CA GLN A 118 40.57 -1.01 10.92
C GLN A 118 41.66 -2.10 11.01
N GLN A 119 41.40 -3.29 10.48
CA GLN A 119 42.38 -4.36 10.39
C GLN A 119 43.50 -4.00 9.41
N ARG A 120 43.19 -3.40 8.25
CA ARG A 120 44.22 -2.91 7.33
C ARG A 120 45.02 -1.75 7.91
N SER A 121 44.37 -0.74 8.48
CA SER A 121 45.08 0.41 9.07
C SER A 121 46.02 -0.03 10.19
N SER A 122 45.58 -0.93 11.06
CA SER A 122 46.44 -1.49 12.12
C SER A 122 47.58 -2.35 11.57
N LYS A 123 47.41 -3.08 10.46
CA LYS A 123 48.52 -3.77 9.77
C LYS A 123 49.58 -2.77 9.28
N PHE A 124 49.16 -1.65 8.68
CA PHE A 124 50.08 -0.59 8.24
C PHE A 124 50.75 0.15 9.41
N GLU A 125 50.04 0.37 10.52
CA GLU A 125 50.59 1.03 11.72
C GLU A 125 51.52 0.14 12.55
N LYS A 126 51.42 -1.19 12.44
CA LYS A 126 52.33 -2.11 13.15
C LYS A 126 53.63 -2.38 12.39
N ASN A 127 53.68 -2.07 11.09
CA ASN A 127 54.87 -2.29 10.28
C ASN A 127 55.86 -1.12 10.45
N GLU A 128 56.89 -1.35 11.27
CA GLU A 128 57.93 -0.36 11.56
C GLU A 128 58.77 0.02 10.32
N ASP A 129 58.95 -0.89 9.37
CA ASP A 129 59.71 -0.63 8.14
C ASP A 129 58.94 0.30 7.19
N LEU A 130 57.62 0.14 7.11
CA LEU A 130 56.73 1.03 6.37
C LEU A 130 56.72 2.45 6.95
N LYS A 131 56.75 2.60 8.28
CA LYS A 131 56.87 3.92 8.94
C LYS A 131 58.18 4.62 8.59
N LYS A 132 59.30 3.88 8.66
CA LYS A 132 60.64 4.42 8.33
C LYS A 132 60.72 4.85 6.87
N ILE A 133 60.24 4.02 5.95
CA ILE A 133 60.28 4.34 4.52
C ILE A 133 59.32 5.48 4.18
N LYS A 134 58.14 5.54 4.80
CA LYS A 134 57.23 6.70 4.67
C LYS A 134 57.90 7.99 5.17
N ALA A 135 58.62 7.94 6.30
CA ALA A 135 59.35 9.09 6.82
C ALA A 135 60.45 9.53 5.84
N ASN A 136 61.27 8.61 5.36
CA ASN A 136 62.36 8.88 4.42
C ASN A 136 61.85 9.42 3.08
N LEU A 137 60.78 8.84 2.54
CA LEU A 137 60.13 9.33 1.32
C LEU A 137 59.54 10.73 1.53
N SER A 138 58.87 10.97 2.66
CA SER A 138 58.33 12.29 2.99
C SER A 138 59.43 13.34 3.15
N GLN A 139 60.59 12.94 3.68
CA GLN A 139 61.75 13.80 3.84
C GLN A 139 62.37 14.12 2.48
N CYS A 140 62.63 13.12 1.64
CA CYS A 140 63.15 13.33 0.29
C CYS A 140 62.24 14.24 -0.55
N LEU A 141 60.91 14.05 -0.48
CA LEU A 141 59.94 14.88 -1.21
C LEU A 141 59.88 16.32 -0.67
N LYS A 142 60.07 16.52 0.63
CA LYS A 142 60.17 17.85 1.24
C LYS A 142 61.46 18.56 0.89
N ASP A 143 62.56 17.82 0.74
CA ASP A 143 63.86 18.37 0.36
C ASP A 143 63.94 18.63 -1.15
N ASN A 144 63.17 17.88 -1.96
CA ASN A 144 63.07 18.00 -3.42
C ASN A 144 61.69 18.48 -3.88
N GLN A 145 61.17 19.56 -3.27
CA GLN A 145 59.83 20.06 -3.60
C GLN A 145 59.68 20.37 -5.11
N GLY A 146 58.60 19.87 -5.71
CA GLY A 146 58.34 20.02 -7.14
C GLY A 146 59.21 19.15 -8.07
N LYS A 147 60.11 18.32 -7.53
CA LYS A 147 60.99 17.40 -8.31
C LYS A 147 60.88 15.96 -7.79
N PRO A 148 59.71 15.30 -7.97
CA PRO A 148 59.48 13.95 -7.44
C PRO A 148 60.40 12.87 -8.06
N LEU A 149 60.98 13.12 -9.24
CA LEU A 149 61.91 12.18 -9.89
C LEU A 149 63.19 11.94 -9.08
N ASN A 150 63.60 12.89 -8.24
CA ASN A 150 64.80 12.77 -7.41
C ASN A 150 64.63 11.76 -6.26
N CYS A 151 63.41 11.35 -5.94
CA CYS A 151 63.07 10.43 -4.86
C CYS A 151 62.55 9.09 -5.38
N TYR A 152 62.94 8.72 -6.61
CA TYR A 152 62.39 7.56 -7.31
C TYR A 152 62.66 6.25 -6.56
N ASP A 153 63.86 6.07 -6.01
CA ASP A 153 64.26 4.85 -5.33
C ASP A 153 63.47 4.64 -4.02
N GLU A 154 63.21 5.72 -3.27
CA GLU A 154 62.37 5.73 -2.08
C GLU A 154 60.92 5.39 -2.42
N ILE A 155 60.41 5.89 -3.55
CA ILE A 155 59.06 5.56 -4.05
C ILE A 155 58.97 4.08 -4.43
N GLN A 156 59.99 3.53 -5.11
CA GLN A 156 60.00 2.11 -5.47
C GLN A 156 60.05 1.20 -4.24
N ASN A 157 60.86 1.56 -3.24
CA ASN A 157 60.94 0.80 -1.99
C ASN A 157 59.63 0.88 -1.20
N PHE A 158 58.99 2.05 -1.15
CA PHE A 158 57.65 2.19 -0.57
C PHE A 158 56.61 1.30 -1.29
N LYS A 159 56.62 1.31 -2.63
CA LYS A 159 55.70 0.50 -3.44
C LYS A 159 55.86 -1.00 -3.21
N LYS A 160 57.10 -1.51 -3.12
CA LYS A 160 57.37 -2.93 -2.82
C LYS A 160 56.76 -3.35 -1.49
N ILE A 161 57.05 -2.61 -0.42
CA ILE A 161 56.56 -2.96 0.92
C ILE A 161 55.05 -2.81 1.04
N VAL A 162 54.45 -1.79 0.43
CA VAL A 162 52.97 -1.65 0.41
C VAL A 162 52.33 -2.83 -0.31
N ASN A 163 52.91 -3.30 -1.42
CA ASN A 163 52.42 -4.47 -2.12
C ASN A 163 52.55 -5.73 -1.27
N ASP A 164 53.69 -5.93 -0.60
CA ASP A 164 53.92 -7.08 0.29
C ASP A 164 52.94 -7.10 1.47
N VAL A 165 52.67 -5.93 2.09
CA VAL A 165 51.71 -5.78 3.20
C VAL A 165 50.26 -5.97 2.74
N THR A 166 49.95 -5.66 1.47
CA THR A 166 48.61 -5.81 0.90
C THR A 166 48.34 -7.24 0.40
N ALA A 167 49.39 -7.96 0.02
CA ALA A 167 49.33 -9.35 -0.44
C ALA A 167 49.21 -10.38 0.72
N MET A 168 49.53 -9.98 1.96
CA MET A 168 49.36 -10.76 3.20
C MET A 168 48.05 -10.46 3.93
#